data_AF-A0A391NT56-F1
#
_entry.id   AF-A0A391NT56-F1
#
_cell.length_a   1.000
_cell.length_b   1.000
_cell.length_c   1.000
_cell.angle_alpha   90.00
_cell.angle_beta   90.00
_cell.angle_gamma   90.00
#
_symmetry.space_group_name_H-M   'P 1'
#
loop_
_entity.id
_entity.type
_entity.pdbx_description
1 polymer ?
#
loop_
_entity_poly.entity_id
_entity_poly.type
_entity_poly.pdbx_seq_one_letter_code
_entity_poly.pdbx_strand_id
1 'polypeptide(L)' 'MAEYIITIKDEGDGISIAMAGPAASDSKAGLLAQGLIGILPKVVSKIAQSKAERCNCDECKAARNPGTTKPTLH' A
#
# COMPACT_ATOMS: atom_id res chain seq x y z
N MET A 1 -29.01 6.66 -10.24
CA MET A 1 -27.60 7.10 -10.14
C MET A 1 -26.95 6.27 -9.04
N ALA A 2 -25.81 5.63 -9.31
CA ALA A 2 -25.11 4.83 -8.31
C ALA A 2 -23.95 5.64 -7.72
N GLU A 3 -23.88 5.73 -6.40
CA GLU A 3 -22.85 6.44 -5.66
C GLU A 3 -22.10 5.46 -4.75
N TYR A 4 -20.79 5.63 -4.67
CA TYR A 4 -19.89 4.82 -3.86
C TYR A 4 -18.99 5.75 -3.05
N ILE A 5 -18.92 5.53 -1.74
CA ILE A 5 -18.14 6.35 -0.82
C ILE A 5 -17.05 5.47 -0.21
N ILE A 6 -15.78 5.87 -0.39
CA ILE A 6 -14.64 5.25 0.28
C ILE A 6 -14.27 6.12 1.48
N THR A 7 -14.31 5.55 2.68
CA THR A 7 -13.93 6.21 3.92
C THR A 7 -12.61 5.63 4.41
N ILE A 8 -11.65 6.50 4.71
CA ILE A 8 -10.35 6.15 5.28
C ILE A 8 -10.25 6.84 6.64
N LYS A 9 -10.00 6.07 7.71
CA LYS A 9 -9.82 6.58 9.06
C LYS A 9 -8.45 6.18 9.58
N ASP A 10 -7.79 7.10 10.26
CA ASP A 10 -6.63 6.82 11.10
C ASP A 10 -7.17 6.28 12.44
N GLU A 11 -6.82 5.05 12.77
CA GLU A 11 -7.11 4.41 14.06
C GLU A 11 -5.77 4.16 14.74
N GLY A 12 -5.66 4.28 16.07
CA GLY A 12 -4.38 4.51 16.75
C GLY A 12 -3.18 3.65 16.29
N ASP A 13 -3.40 2.39 15.95
CA ASP A 13 -2.43 1.41 15.48
C ASP A 13 -2.57 1.01 14.00
N GLY A 14 -3.44 1.66 13.22
CA GLY A 14 -3.70 1.28 11.83
C GLY A 14 -4.55 2.25 11.01
N ILE A 15 -5.00 1.76 9.85
CA ILE A 15 -5.88 2.50 8.95
C ILE A 15 -7.09 1.63 8.67
N SER A 16 -8.28 2.17 8.95
CA SER A 16 -9.56 1.52 8.63
C SER A 16 -10.07 2.06 7.30
N ILE A 17 -10.42 1.15 6.39
CA ILE A 17 -10.90 1.48 5.05
C ILE A 17 -12.26 0.79 4.84
N ALA A 18 -13.29 1.58 4.60
CA ALA A 18 -14.63 1.10 4.33
C ALA A 18 -15.16 1.65 3.00
N MET A 19 -15.98 0.87 2.30
CA MET A 19 -16.72 1.33 1.13
C MET A 19 -18.22 1.13 1.38
N ALA A 20 -18.98 2.21 1.20
CA ALA A 20 -20.43 2.18 1.21
C ALA A 20 -20.94 2.39 -0.22
N GLY A 21 -21.95 1.62 -0.61
CA GLY A 21 -22.60 1.74 -1.92
C GLY A 21 -23.51 0.55 -2.22
N PRO A 22 -24.20 0.54 -3.37
CA PRO A 22 -25.04 -0.56 -3.80
C PRO A 22 -24.24 -1.87 -3.92
N ALA A 23 -24.74 -2.96 -3.30
CA ALA A 23 -24.07 -4.26 -3.18
C ALA A 23 -23.77 -4.97 -4.51
N ALA A 24 -24.57 -4.68 -5.53
CA ALA A 24 -24.40 -5.22 -6.87
C ALA A 24 -24.65 -4.10 -7.87
N SER A 25 -23.59 -3.55 -8.45
CA SER A 25 -23.77 -2.89 -9.74
C SER A 25 -22.54 -3.12 -10.60
N ASP A 26 -22.78 -3.66 -11.80
CA ASP A 26 -21.85 -3.62 -12.93
C ASP A 26 -21.70 -2.19 -13.49
N SER A 27 -22.04 -1.17 -12.68
CA SER A 27 -21.84 0.21 -13.06
C SER A 27 -20.35 0.52 -13.08
N LYS A 28 -19.98 1.46 -13.95
CA LYS A 28 -18.60 1.96 -14.05
C LYS A 28 -18.07 2.45 -12.70
N ALA A 29 -18.93 3.07 -11.88
CA ALA A 29 -18.57 3.54 -10.55
C ALA A 29 -18.31 2.38 -9.57
N GLY A 30 -19.12 1.31 -9.63
CA GLY A 30 -18.94 0.12 -8.81
C GLY A 30 -17.65 -0.63 -9.14
N LEU A 31 -17.36 -0.84 -10.42
CA LEU A 31 -16.12 -1.47 -10.88
C LEU A 31 -14.88 -0.67 -10.46
N LEU A 32 -14.93 0.67 -10.58
CA LEU A 32 -13.85 1.53 -10.14
C LEU A 32 -13.64 1.47 -8.62
N ALA A 33 -14.72 1.53 -7.84
CA ALA A 33 -14.65 1.49 -6.38
C ALA A 33 -14.09 0.15 -5.87
N GLN A 34 -14.49 -0.98 -6.48
CA GLN A 34 -13.91 -2.30 -6.19
C GLN A 34 -12.43 -2.36 -6.54
N GLY A 35 -12.03 -1.83 -7.70
CA GLY A 35 -10.63 -1.77 -8.12
C GLY A 35 -9.77 -0.95 -7.15
N LEU A 36 -10.27 0.20 -6.70
CA LEU A 36 -9.60 1.04 -5.71
C LEU A 36 -9.41 0.30 -4.38
N ILE A 37 -10.44 -0.39 -3.88
CA ILE A 37 -10.32 -1.22 -2.68
C ILE A 37 -9.24 -2.29 -2.81
N GLY A 38 -9.11 -2.93 -3.97
CA GLY A 38 -8.05 -3.93 -4.20
C GLY A 38 -6.63 -3.36 -4.17
N ILE A 39 -6.46 -2.07 -4.48
CA ILE A 39 -5.16 -1.39 -4.52
C ILE A 39 -4.76 -0.84 -3.15
N LEU A 40 -5.72 -0.41 -2.34
CA LEU A 40 -5.50 0.26 -1.05
C LEU A 40 -4.55 -0.50 -0.09
N PRO A 41 -4.62 -1.84 0.07
CA PRO A 41 -3.68 -2.58 0.92
C PRO A 41 -2.20 -2.40 0.53
N LYS A 42 -1.90 -2.32 -0.78
CA LYS A 42 -0.53 -2.08 -1.25
C LYS A 42 -0.06 -0.66 -0.91
N VAL A 43 -0.95 0.32 -1.01
CA VAL A 43 -0.66 1.71 -0.65
C VAL A 43 -0.41 1.83 0.85
N VAL A 44 -1.27 1.23 1.69
CA VAL A 44 -1.10 1.18 3.15
C VAL A 44 0.23 0.54 3.52
N SER A 45 0.57 -0.60 2.90
CA SER A 45 1.85 -1.30 3.14
C SER A 45 3.06 -0.41 2.79
N LYS A 46 2.99 0.31 1.67
CA LYS A 46 4.06 1.21 1.23
C LYS A 46 4.20 2.41 2.18
N ILE A 47 3.09 2.96 2.67
CA ILE A 47 3.09 4.05 3.65
C ILE A 47 3.68 3.55 4.97
N ALA A 48 3.25 2.39 5.46
CA ALA A 48 3.79 1.77 6.67
C ALA A 48 5.29 1.55 6.55
N GLN A 49 5.77 1.01 5.42
CA GLN A 49 7.21 0.84 5.15
C GLN A 49 7.98 2.18 5.10
N SER A 50 7.34 3.25 4.60
CA SER A 50 7.98 4.58 4.54
C SER A 50 8.08 5.25 5.91
N LYS A 51 7.14 4.96 6.82
CA LYS A 51 7.12 5.50 8.18
C LYS A 51 7.86 4.60 9.18
N ALA A 52 8.02 3.32 8.87
CA ALA A 52 8.81 2.41 9.68
C ALA A 52 10.25 2.91 9.75
N GLU A 53 10.80 2.99 10.96
CA GLU A 53 12.21 3.31 11.12
C GLU A 53 13.03 2.29 10.32
N ARG A 54 13.92 2.82 9.48
CA ARG A 54 14.85 2.00 8.74
C ARG A 54 15.68 1.23 9.76
N CYS A 55 15.58 -0.11 9.75
CA CYS A 55 16.45 -0.96 10.57
C CYS A 55 17.91 -0.56 10.34
N ASN A 56 18.61 -0.19 11.42
CA ASN A 56 19.96 0.39 11.37
C ASN A 56 21.05 -0.63 11.71
N CYS A 57 20.74 -1.93 11.76
CA CYS A 57 21.75 -2.97 11.91
C CYS A 57 22.67 -3.02 10.69
N ASP A 58 23.88 -3.53 10.89
CA ASP A 58 24.93 -3.53 9.86
C ASP A 58 24.54 -4.35 8.63
N GLU A 59 23.79 -5.45 8.81
CA GLU A 59 23.23 -6.26 7.72
C GLU A 59 22.25 -5.46 6.86
N CYS A 60 21.33 -4.73 7.48
CA CYS A 60 20.34 -3.90 6.76
C CYS A 60 20.99 -2.67 6.10
N LYS A 61 22.11 -2.16 6.64
CA LYS A 61 22.90 -1.09 6.00
C LYS A 61 23.63 -1.63 4.76
N ALA A 62 24.28 -2.80 4.87
CA ALA A 62 24.99 -3.44 3.77
C ALA A 62 24.06 -3.84 2.61
N ALA A 63 22.84 -4.29 2.90
CA ALA A 63 21.85 -4.63 1.87
C ALA A 63 21.31 -3.39 1.11
N ARG A 64 21.32 -2.19 1.74
CA ARG A 64 20.85 -0.93 1.13
C ARG A 64 21.91 -0.24 0.29
N ASN A 65 23.18 -0.39 0.68
CA ASN A 65 24.33 -0.01 -0.12
C ASN A 65 25.06 -1.30 -0.50
N PRO A 66 24.53 -2.10 -1.45
CA PRO A 66 25.34 -3.14 -2.05
C PRO A 66 26.50 -2.39 -2.69
N GLY A 67 27.67 -2.45 -2.04
CA GLY A 67 28.87 -1.80 -2.54
C GLY A 67 29.02 -2.17 -4.01
N THR A 68 29.47 -1.20 -4.79
CA THR A 68 29.82 -1.34 -6.22
C THR A 68 30.95 -2.35 -6.41
N THR A 69 30.74 -3.62 -6.04
CA THR A 69 31.56 -4.73 -6.49
C THR A 69 31.17 -4.99 -7.94
N LYS A 70 31.87 -4.27 -8.81
CA LYS A 70 32.06 -4.61 -10.23
C LYS A 70 32.24 -6.14 -10.29
N PRO A 71 31.43 -6.88 -11.07
CA PRO A 71 31.63 -8.31 -11.19
C PRO A 71 33.00 -8.54 -11.84
N THR A 72 33.96 -9.06 -11.07
CA THR A 72 35.13 -9.71 -11.65
C THR A 72 34.64 -11.02 -12.24
N LEU A 73 34.38 -11.00 -13.54
CA LEU A 73 34.31 -12.21 -14.38
C LEU A 73 35.70 -12.86 -14.33
N HIS A 74 35.76 -14.07 -13.77
CA HIS A 74 36.90 -14.98 -13.91
C HIS A 74 36.87 -15.65 -15.29
#